data_AF-A0A6P8K4Q9-F1
#
_entry.id   AF-A0A6P8K4Q9-F1
#
_cell.length_a   1.000
_cell.length_b   1.000
_cell.length_c   1.000
_cell.angle_alpha   90.00
_cell.angle_beta   90.00
_cell.angle_gamma   90.00
#
_symmetry.space_group_name_H-M   'P 1'
#
loop_
_entity.id
_entity.type
_entity.pdbx_description
1 polymer ?
#
loop_
_entity_poly.entity_id
_entity_poly.type
_entity_poly.pdbx_seq_one_letter_code
_entity_poly.pdbx_strand_id
1 'polypeptide(L)'
;MTLFALIALLSLLNTILPDFIRNYLKVSRLWGVRNSTEIRQLQTELNDAREQVEVVSNAEHSGEYARTIKIMRAERKVSEAEAKLKSARGMENFMRMSIDTAMFYGSKVLLSAITVFISIRNRGTPVMIIDEAISLAPFTGLLSFPTGVANAISVPAWAFSCNLTFRLIYGFVKNRGA
;
A
#
# COMPACT_ATOMS: atom_id res chain seq x y z
N MET A 1 -28.29 2.38 19.48
CA MET A 1 -27.74 1.09 19.01
C MET A 1 -27.18 1.15 17.59
N THR A 2 -27.88 1.73 16.60
CA THR A 2 -27.38 1.81 15.21
C THR A 2 -26.07 2.59 15.07
N LEU A 3 -25.95 3.77 15.70
CA LEU A 3 -24.71 4.58 15.68
C LEU A 3 -23.52 3.86 16.33
N PHE A 4 -23.75 3.15 17.43
CA PHE A 4 -22.73 2.34 18.12
C PHE A 4 -22.11 1.30 17.19
N ALA A 5 -22.96 0.49 16.54
CA ALA A 5 -22.53 -0.56 15.63
C ALA A 5 -21.86 0.02 14.37
N LEU A 6 -22.38 1.13 13.85
CA LEU A 6 -21.84 1.79 12.66
C LEU A 6 -20.42 2.32 12.91
N ILE A 7 -20.18 3.01 14.02
CA ILE A 7 -18.85 3.54 14.37
C ILE A 7 -17.87 2.38 14.60
N ALA A 8 -18.30 1.33 15.30
CA ALA A 8 -17.47 0.14 15.50
C ALA A 8 -17.09 -0.49 14.15
N LEU A 9 -18.05 -0.70 13.25
CA LEU A 9 -17.79 -1.26 11.92
C LEU A 9 -16.86 -0.36 11.10
N LEU A 10 -17.08 0.96 11.08
CA LEU A 10 -16.20 1.89 10.36
C LEU A 10 -14.77 1.88 10.89
N SER A 11 -14.59 1.84 12.22
CA SER A 11 -13.26 1.81 12.84
C SER A 11 -12.53 0.48 12.60
N LEU A 12 -13.27 -0.63 12.55
CA LEU A 12 -12.75 -1.94 12.12
C LEU A 12 -12.33 -1.89 10.65
N LEU A 13 -13.18 -1.34 9.78
CA LEU A 13 -12.91 -1.22 8.35
C LEU A 13 -11.70 -0.30 8.08
N ASN A 14 -11.57 0.79 8.83
CA ASN A 14 -10.40 1.67 8.77
C ASN A 14 -9.08 0.95 9.14
N THR A 15 -9.17 -0.09 9.98
CA THR A 15 -8.00 -0.89 10.37
C THR A 15 -7.66 -1.95 9.34
N ILE A 16 -8.66 -2.68 8.82
CA ILE A 16 -8.44 -3.85 7.96
C ILE A 16 -8.31 -3.48 6.47
N LEU A 17 -9.10 -2.52 5.98
CA LEU A 17 -9.24 -2.25 4.54
C LEU A 17 -7.94 -1.77 3.88
N PRO A 18 -7.16 -0.83 4.46
CA PRO A 18 -5.91 -0.38 3.83
C PRO A 18 -4.89 -1.53 3.68
N ASP A 19 -4.77 -2.39 4.69
CA ASP A 19 -3.90 -3.56 4.64
C ASP A 19 -4.42 -4.62 3.65
N PHE A 20 -5.73 -4.82 3.56
CA PHE A 20 -6.33 -5.70 2.56
C PHE A 20 -6.05 -5.22 1.13
N ILE A 21 -6.18 -3.91 0.87
CA ILE A 21 -5.88 -3.31 -0.44
C ILE A 21 -4.41 -3.55 -0.82
N ARG A 22 -3.50 -3.34 0.14
CA ARG A 22 -2.06 -3.51 -0.08
C ARG A 22 -1.67 -4.97 -0.32
N ASN A 23 -2.18 -5.91 0.49
CA ASN A 23 -1.75 -7.31 0.42
C ASN A 23 -2.45 -8.12 -0.68
N TYR A 24 -3.77 -7.95 -0.84
CA TYR A 24 -4.58 -8.83 -1.67
C TYR A 24 -4.88 -8.24 -3.05
N LEU A 25 -5.36 -6.99 -3.09
CA LEU A 25 -5.74 -6.35 -4.35
C LEU A 25 -4.52 -6.04 -5.22
N LYS A 26 -3.34 -5.72 -4.64
CA LYS A 26 -2.11 -5.34 -5.36
C LYS A 26 -2.45 -4.57 -6.63
N VAL A 27 -3.09 -3.41 -6.45
CA VAL A 27 -3.69 -2.60 -7.53
C VAL A 27 -2.64 -2.27 -8.61
N SER A 28 -1.36 -2.22 -8.23
CA SER A 28 -0.22 -2.14 -9.14
C SER A 28 -0.20 -3.22 -10.25
N ARG A 29 -0.76 -4.41 -10.03
CA ARG A 29 -0.88 -5.46 -11.07
C ARG A 29 -1.86 -5.08 -12.19
N LEU A 30 -2.91 -4.32 -11.89
CA LEU A 30 -3.86 -3.86 -12.90
C LEU A 30 -3.26 -2.75 -13.76
N TRP A 31 -2.41 -1.90 -13.18
CA TRP A 31 -1.71 -0.83 -13.92
C TRP A 31 -0.45 -1.31 -14.66
N GLY A 32 0.19 -2.40 -14.21
CA GLY A 32 1.44 -2.92 -14.79
C GLY A 32 1.32 -3.57 -16.17
N VAL A 33 0.11 -3.76 -16.71
CA VAL A 33 -0.08 -4.41 -18.03
C VAL A 33 0.63 -3.64 -19.15
N ARG A 34 0.65 -2.31 -19.09
CA ARG A 34 1.26 -1.45 -20.13
C ARG A 34 2.79 -1.55 -20.20
N ASN A 35 3.46 -1.76 -19.08
CA ASN A 35 4.94 -1.87 -19.05
C ASN A 35 5.41 -3.30 -19.37
N SER A 36 4.53 -4.29 -19.26
CA SER A 36 4.85 -5.68 -19.58
C SER A 36 5.24 -5.88 -21.04
N THR A 37 4.66 -5.10 -21.97
CA THR A 37 4.98 -5.15 -23.40
C THR A 37 6.33 -4.50 -23.71
N GLU A 38 6.65 -3.36 -23.10
CA GLU A 38 7.93 -2.68 -23.27
C GLU A 38 9.09 -3.51 -22.72
N ILE A 39 8.91 -4.13 -21.55
CA ILE A 39 9.92 -5.02 -20.96
C ILE A 39 10.13 -6.25 -21.84
N ARG A 40 9.06 -6.79 -22.42
CA ARG A 40 9.16 -7.91 -23.35
C ARG A 40 9.93 -7.54 -24.61
N GLN A 41 9.72 -6.33 -25.15
CA GLN A 41 10.47 -5.80 -26.29
C GLN A 41 11.95 -5.57 -25.97
N LEU A 42 12.27 -5.00 -24.81
CA LEU A 42 13.65 -4.82 -24.37
C LEU A 42 14.35 -6.17 -24.12
N GLN A 43 13.60 -7.18 -23.70
CA GLN A 43 14.12 -8.53 -23.49
C GLN A 43 14.37 -9.26 -24.82
N THR A 44 13.55 -9.02 -25.85
CA THR A 44 13.86 -9.49 -27.21
C THR A 44 15.08 -8.78 -27.78
N GLU A 45 15.18 -7.44 -27.64
CA GLU A 45 16.36 -6.67 -28.11
C GLU A 45 17.67 -7.16 -27.47
N LEU A 46 17.62 -7.53 -26.18
CA LEU A 46 18.75 -8.12 -25.47
C LEU A 46 19.14 -9.49 -26.00
N ASN A 47 18.16 -10.36 -26.28
CA ASN A 47 18.42 -11.68 -26.84
C ASN A 47 19.03 -11.56 -28.25
N ASP A 48 18.49 -10.68 -29.09
CA ASP A 48 18.99 -10.42 -30.44
C ASP A 48 20.43 -9.86 -30.39
N ALA A 49 20.73 -8.98 -29.42
CA ALA A 49 22.08 -8.45 -29.24
C ALA A 49 23.08 -9.53 -28.78
N ARG A 50 22.65 -10.48 -27.95
CA ARG A 50 23.48 -11.63 -27.52
C ARG A 50 23.74 -12.58 -28.68
N GLU A 51 22.74 -12.85 -29.50
CA GLU A 51 22.89 -13.66 -30.71
C GLU A 51 23.87 -12.99 -31.70
N GLN A 52 23.79 -11.68 -31.87
CA GLN A 52 24.77 -10.92 -32.69
C GLN A 52 26.20 -11.05 -32.17
N VAL A 53 26.43 -11.09 -30.85
CA VAL A 53 27.76 -11.32 -30.28
C VAL A 53 28.26 -12.71 -30.65
N GLU A 54 27.42 -13.74 -30.55
CA GLU A 54 27.77 -15.11 -30.89
C GLU A 54 28.06 -15.29 -32.39
N VAL A 55 27.27 -14.66 -33.26
CA VAL A 55 27.53 -14.64 -34.71
C VAL A 55 28.84 -13.91 -35.02
N VAL A 56 29.11 -12.76 -34.39
CA VAL A 56 30.34 -12.00 -34.62
C VAL A 56 31.56 -12.72 -34.05
N SER A 57 31.45 -13.45 -32.93
CA SER A 57 32.56 -14.19 -32.34
C SER A 57 32.96 -15.42 -33.17
N ASN A 58 31.97 -16.06 -33.81
CA ASN A 58 32.12 -17.25 -34.66
C ASN A 58 32.45 -16.94 -36.12
N ALA A 59 32.26 -15.70 -36.58
CA ALA A 59 32.58 -15.29 -37.95
C ALA A 59 34.09 -15.29 -38.23
N GLU A 60 34.46 -15.54 -39.49
CA GLU A 60 35.84 -15.44 -39.95
C GLU A 60 36.25 -13.97 -40.10
N HIS A 61 37.38 -13.59 -39.48
CA HIS A 61 37.85 -12.20 -39.45
C HIS A 61 39.18 -12.05 -40.16
N SER A 62 39.35 -10.94 -40.89
CA SER A 62 40.56 -10.60 -41.65
C SER A 62 41.81 -10.32 -40.80
N GLY A 63 41.73 -10.42 -39.47
CA GLY A 63 42.85 -10.24 -38.55
C GLY A 63 42.44 -10.18 -37.07
N GLU A 64 43.41 -10.42 -36.18
CA GLU A 64 43.19 -10.53 -34.73
C GLU A 64 42.71 -9.21 -34.11
N TYR A 65 43.28 -8.08 -34.52
CA TYR A 65 42.86 -6.76 -34.05
C TYR A 65 41.42 -6.40 -34.51
N ALA A 66 41.09 -6.71 -35.76
CA ALA A 66 39.76 -6.46 -36.32
C ALA A 66 38.67 -7.31 -35.63
N ARG A 67 39.01 -8.56 -35.28
CA ARG A 67 38.15 -9.45 -34.48
C ARG A 67 37.84 -8.84 -33.12
N THR A 68 38.86 -8.44 -32.37
CA THR A 68 38.70 -7.88 -31.02
C THR A 68 37.84 -6.62 -31.02
N ILE A 69 38.02 -5.72 -31.98
CA ILE A 69 37.22 -4.49 -32.09
C ILE A 69 35.74 -4.79 -32.39
N LYS A 70 35.45 -5.75 -33.27
CA LYS A 70 34.07 -6.13 -33.61
C LYS A 70 33.36 -6.79 -32.42
N ILE A 71 34.06 -7.68 -31.70
CA ILE A 71 33.53 -8.33 -30.49
C ILE A 71 33.25 -7.28 -29.42
N MET A 72 34.22 -6.41 -29.10
CA MET A 72 34.01 -5.33 -28.11
C MET A 72 32.83 -4.42 -28.46
N ARG A 73 32.62 -4.11 -29.74
CA ARG A 73 31.47 -3.30 -30.18
C ARG A 73 30.15 -4.05 -29.98
N ALA A 74 30.11 -5.35 -30.23
CA ALA A 74 28.93 -6.17 -30.00
C ALA A 74 28.64 -6.33 -28.49
N GLU A 75 29.66 -6.54 -27.66
CA GLU A 75 29.53 -6.60 -26.20
C GLU A 75 29.04 -5.29 -25.60
N ARG A 76 29.50 -4.14 -26.11
CA ARG A 76 28.97 -2.82 -25.70
C ARG A 76 27.48 -2.69 -25.97
N LYS A 77 26.99 -3.18 -27.12
CA LYS A 77 25.54 -3.18 -27.42
C LYS A 77 24.76 -4.03 -26.43
N VAL A 78 25.28 -5.20 -26.04
CA VAL A 78 24.65 -6.05 -25.00
C VAL A 78 24.63 -5.33 -23.66
N SER A 79 25.73 -4.69 -23.26
CA SER A 79 25.80 -3.93 -22.00
C SER A 79 24.80 -2.77 -21.97
N GLU A 80 24.65 -2.04 -23.08
CA GLU A 80 23.66 -0.96 -23.21
C GLU A 80 22.22 -1.50 -23.13
N ALA A 81 21.91 -2.61 -23.81
CA ALA A 81 20.61 -3.26 -23.74
C ALA A 81 20.29 -3.79 -22.33
N GLU A 82 21.28 -4.37 -21.64
CA GLU A 82 21.16 -4.81 -20.25
C GLU A 82 20.89 -3.64 -19.30
N ALA A 83 21.61 -2.53 -19.47
CA ALA A 83 21.40 -1.32 -18.68
C ALA A 83 19.99 -0.75 -18.88
N LYS A 84 19.50 -0.69 -20.13
CA LYS A 84 18.13 -0.27 -20.45
C LYS A 84 17.10 -1.17 -19.79
N LEU A 85 17.21 -2.49 -19.94
CA LEU A 85 16.29 -3.46 -19.33
C LEU A 85 16.27 -3.35 -17.80
N LYS A 86 17.44 -3.23 -17.17
CA LYS A 86 17.56 -3.06 -15.72
C LYS A 86 16.90 -1.77 -15.25
N SER A 87 17.12 -0.67 -15.98
CA SER A 87 16.51 0.63 -15.66
C SER A 87 14.99 0.61 -15.79
N ALA A 88 14.46 -0.02 -16.85
CA ALA A 88 13.03 -0.17 -17.08
C ALA A 88 12.34 -1.00 -15.99
N ARG A 89 12.95 -2.15 -15.61
CA ARG A 89 12.47 -2.98 -14.50
C ARG A 89 12.54 -2.25 -13.16
N GLY A 90 13.60 -1.48 -12.93
CA GLY A 90 13.75 -0.65 -11.73
C GLY A 90 12.66 0.41 -11.62
N MET A 91 12.40 1.13 -12.71
CA MET A 91 11.35 2.13 -12.80
C MET A 91 9.96 1.52 -12.60
N GLU A 92 9.69 0.36 -13.20
CA GLU A 92 8.41 -0.33 -13.02
C GLU A 92 8.20 -0.75 -11.56
N ASN A 93 9.20 -1.35 -10.92
CA ASN A 93 9.12 -1.72 -9.51
C ASN A 93 8.90 -0.50 -8.61
N PHE A 94 9.60 0.60 -8.89
CA PHE A 94 9.42 1.86 -8.18
C PHE A 94 8.00 2.40 -8.35
N MET A 95 7.48 2.44 -9.58
CA MET A 95 6.11 2.88 -9.87
C MET A 95 5.08 2.00 -9.16
N ARG A 96 5.22 0.67 -9.23
CA ARG A 96 4.33 -0.27 -8.53
C ARG A 96 4.33 -0.02 -7.03
N MET A 97 5.51 0.13 -6.43
CA MET A 97 5.66 0.41 -5.00
C MET A 97 5.06 1.77 -4.62
N SER A 98 5.26 2.80 -5.45
CA SER A 98 4.70 4.14 -5.23
C SER A 98 3.17 4.13 -5.27
N ILE A 99 2.57 3.41 -6.23
CA ILE A 99 1.11 3.27 -6.37
C ILE A 99 0.53 2.53 -5.17
N ASP A 100 1.12 1.40 -4.79
CA ASP A 100 0.62 0.61 -3.65
C ASP A 100 0.75 1.40 -2.35
N THR A 101 1.81 2.20 -2.20
CA THR A 101 2.01 3.10 -1.05
C THR A 101 1.00 4.24 -1.06
N ALA A 102 0.81 4.90 -2.20
CA ALA A 102 -0.15 5.99 -2.33
C ALA A 102 -1.59 5.52 -2.05
N MET A 103 -1.98 4.34 -2.56
CA MET A 103 -3.30 3.76 -2.29
C MET A 103 -3.49 3.38 -0.82
N PHE A 104 -2.44 2.83 -0.17
CA PHE A 104 -2.48 2.50 1.25
C PHE A 104 -2.71 3.76 2.11
N TYR A 105 -1.88 4.79 1.92
CA TYR A 105 -2.03 6.02 2.70
C TYR A 105 -3.28 6.81 2.32
N GLY A 106 -3.62 6.87 1.04
CA GLY A 106 -4.83 7.54 0.54
C GLY A 106 -6.10 6.94 1.11
N SER A 107 -6.25 5.62 1.07
CA SER A 107 -7.41 4.93 1.66
C SER A 107 -7.49 5.13 3.17
N LYS A 108 -6.36 5.07 3.88
CA LYS A 108 -6.29 5.30 5.33
C LYS A 108 -6.70 6.72 5.73
N VAL A 109 -6.23 7.73 4.99
CA VAL A 109 -6.60 9.14 5.22
C VAL A 109 -8.08 9.37 4.90
N LEU A 110 -8.59 8.79 3.82
CA LEU A 110 -9.98 8.92 3.44
C LEU A 110 -10.93 8.29 4.48
N LEU A 111 -10.63 7.07 4.93
CA LEU A 111 -11.41 6.37 5.96
C LEU A 111 -11.35 7.07 7.32
N SER A 112 -10.18 7.58 7.72
CA SER A 112 -10.06 8.38 8.94
C SER A 112 -10.86 9.69 8.84
N ALA A 113 -10.82 10.38 7.71
CA ALA A 113 -11.59 11.59 7.47
C ALA A 113 -13.11 11.34 7.56
N ILE A 114 -13.60 10.25 6.96
CA ILE A 114 -15.03 9.84 7.08
C ILE A 114 -15.40 9.58 8.54
N THR A 115 -14.55 8.87 9.28
CA THR A 115 -14.78 8.56 10.70
C THR A 115 -14.86 9.85 11.53
N VAL A 116 -13.94 10.79 11.28
CA VAL A 116 -13.91 12.10 11.95
C VAL A 116 -15.16 12.93 11.59
N PHE A 117 -15.54 12.97 10.31
CA PHE A 117 -16.73 13.69 9.86
C PHE A 117 -18.00 13.20 10.55
N ILE A 118 -18.20 11.88 10.60
CA ILE A 118 -19.35 11.26 11.30
C ILE A 118 -19.29 11.57 12.80
N SER A 119 -18.09 11.59 13.38
CA SER A 119 -17.90 11.88 14.80
C SER A 119 -18.28 13.31 15.14
N ILE A 120 -17.92 14.27 14.29
CA ILE A 120 -18.27 15.68 14.46
C ILE A 120 -19.77 15.90 14.23
N ARG A 121 -20.35 15.28 13.19
CA ARG A 121 -21.78 15.43 12.85
C ARG A 121 -22.72 14.95 13.96
N ASN A 122 -22.34 13.88 14.64
CA ASN A 122 -23.13 13.24 15.70
C ASN A 122 -22.59 13.54 17.11
N ARG A 123 -21.76 14.59 17.26
CA ARG A 123 -21.08 14.89 18.54
C ARG A 123 -22.03 15.12 19.73
N GLY A 124 -23.24 15.59 19.46
CA GLY A 124 -24.24 15.89 20.50
C GLY A 124 -25.12 14.71 20.91
N THR A 125 -25.02 13.56 20.24
CA THR A 125 -25.83 12.37 20.56
C THR A 125 -25.02 11.40 21.42
N PRO A 126 -25.54 10.97 22.58
CA PRO A 126 -24.90 9.91 23.36
C PRO A 126 -25.01 8.57 22.62
N VAL A 127 -23.91 7.83 22.55
CA VAL A 127 -23.87 6.52 21.88
C VAL A 127 -24.51 5.45 22.78
N MET A 128 -24.18 5.52 24.06
CA MET A 128 -24.62 4.60 25.10
C MET A 128 -24.78 5.39 26.40
N ILE A 129 -25.85 5.12 27.12
CA ILE A 129 -26.10 5.63 28.47
C ILE A 129 -25.96 4.43 29.38
N ILE A 130 -25.04 4.51 30.34
CA ILE A 130 -24.81 3.46 31.34
C ILE A 130 -25.72 3.73 32.53
N ASP A 131 -26.28 2.66 33.09
CA ASP A 131 -27.12 2.71 34.27
C ASP A 131 -26.36 3.27 35.48
N GLU A 132 -27.07 3.95 36.38
CA GLU A 132 -26.48 4.67 37.53
C GLU A 132 -25.79 3.73 38.53
N ALA A 133 -26.08 2.42 38.46
CA ALA A 133 -25.40 1.39 39.24
C ALA A 133 -23.90 1.25 38.93
N ILE A 134 -23.45 1.69 37.75
CA ILE A 134 -22.04 1.62 37.32
C ILE A 134 -21.51 3.05 37.13
N SER A 135 -20.74 3.52 38.12
CA SER A 135 -20.07 4.83 38.01
C SER A 135 -18.86 4.76 37.09
N LEU A 136 -18.83 5.63 36.08
CA LEU A 136 -17.69 5.83 35.18
C LEU A 136 -16.62 6.78 35.75
N ALA A 137 -16.72 7.14 37.04
CA ALA A 137 -15.77 8.03 37.70
C ALA A 137 -14.37 7.39 37.78
N PRO A 138 -13.28 8.14 37.55
CA PRO A 138 -13.21 9.59 37.35
C PRO A 138 -13.38 10.04 35.88
N PHE A 139 -13.50 9.12 34.93
CA PHE A 139 -13.46 9.43 33.49
C PHE A 139 -14.80 9.89 32.90
N THR A 140 -15.86 9.99 33.70
CA THR A 140 -17.19 10.40 33.26
C THR A 140 -17.17 11.68 32.44
N GLY A 141 -16.43 12.71 32.85
CA GLY A 141 -16.35 13.98 32.11
C GLY A 141 -15.63 13.87 30.75
N LEU A 142 -14.63 13.00 30.64
CA LEU A 142 -13.92 12.77 29.39
C LEU A 142 -14.77 11.93 28.41
N LEU A 143 -15.47 10.92 28.94
CA LEU A 143 -16.29 10.01 28.14
C LEU A 143 -17.60 10.66 27.69
N SER A 144 -18.16 11.58 28.48
CA SER A 144 -19.39 12.30 28.13
C SER A 144 -19.16 13.59 27.34
N PHE A 145 -17.92 14.03 27.14
CA PHE A 145 -17.66 15.21 26.32
C PHE A 145 -17.86 14.91 24.83
N PRO A 146 -18.65 15.69 24.05
CA PRO A 146 -19.31 16.96 24.39
C PRO A 146 -20.83 16.86 24.67
N THR A 147 -21.38 15.68 24.92
CA THR A 147 -22.83 15.48 25.10
C THR A 147 -23.35 16.04 26.42
N GLY A 148 -22.53 16.11 27.47
CA GLY A 148 -22.90 16.69 28.76
C GLY A 148 -23.89 15.83 29.58
N VAL A 149 -24.17 14.62 29.13
CA VAL A 149 -25.05 13.66 29.81
C VAL A 149 -24.24 12.82 30.79
N ALA A 150 -24.66 12.76 32.06
CA ALA A 150 -24.01 11.95 33.09
C ALA A 150 -24.07 10.46 32.70
N ASN A 151 -23.00 9.72 33.00
CA ASN A 151 -22.85 8.29 32.68
C ASN A 151 -23.09 7.92 31.19
N ALA A 152 -22.90 8.87 30.26
CA ALA A 152 -23.00 8.59 28.84
C ALA A 152 -21.63 8.55 28.15
N ILE A 153 -21.53 7.74 27.10
CA ILE A 153 -20.38 7.69 26.20
C ILE A 153 -20.70 8.51 24.95
N SER A 154 -19.84 9.48 24.65
CA SER A 154 -19.94 10.33 23.48
C SER A 154 -19.46 9.62 22.21
N VAL A 155 -19.92 10.10 21.06
CA VAL A 155 -19.49 9.59 19.75
C VAL A 155 -17.97 9.68 19.56
N PRO A 156 -17.29 10.81 19.84
CA PRO A 156 -15.84 10.90 19.71
C PRO A 156 -15.09 9.93 20.64
N ALA A 157 -15.52 9.79 21.90
CA ALA A 157 -14.90 8.89 22.87
C ALA A 157 -15.01 7.42 22.42
N TRP A 158 -16.19 7.03 21.92
CA TRP A 158 -16.43 5.70 21.38
C TRP A 158 -15.59 5.43 20.12
N ALA A 159 -15.59 6.35 19.15
CA ALA A 159 -14.84 6.22 17.92
C ALA A 159 -13.32 6.09 18.18
N PHE A 160 -12.79 6.87 19.13
CA PHE A 160 -11.39 6.79 19.54
C PHE A 160 -11.07 5.43 20.19
N SER A 161 -11.91 4.99 21.13
CA SER A 161 -11.76 3.70 21.82
C SER A 161 -11.76 2.52 20.84
N CYS A 162 -12.73 2.48 19.92
CA CYS A 162 -12.78 1.42 18.90
C CYS A 162 -11.56 1.45 17.98
N ASN A 163 -11.13 2.63 17.54
CA ASN A 163 -9.97 2.74 16.66
C ASN A 163 -8.69 2.26 17.36
N LEU A 164 -8.49 2.62 18.62
CA LEU A 164 -7.36 2.16 19.43
C LEU A 164 -7.40 0.65 19.64
N THR A 165 -8.54 0.12 20.09
CA THR A 165 -8.70 -1.32 20.40
C THR A 165 -8.51 -2.18 19.15
N PHE A 166 -9.14 -1.82 18.02
CA PHE A 166 -8.95 -2.58 16.78
C PHE A 166 -7.52 -2.54 16.27
N ARG A 167 -6.82 -1.39 16.37
CA ARG A 167 -5.39 -1.32 16.01
C ARG A 167 -4.53 -2.20 16.89
N LEU A 168 -4.78 -2.22 18.20
CA LEU A 168 -4.05 -3.08 19.14
C LEU A 168 -4.30 -4.57 18.83
N ILE A 169 -5.57 -4.97 18.71
CA ILE A 169 -5.95 -6.36 18.39
C ILE A 169 -5.34 -6.77 17.05
N TYR A 170 -5.45 -5.93 16.02
CA TYR A 170 -4.88 -6.21 14.72
C TYR A 170 -3.35 -6.35 14.78
N GLY A 171 -2.67 -5.47 15.53
CA GLY A 171 -1.23 -5.56 15.77
C GLY A 171 -0.83 -6.88 16.46
N PHE A 172 -1.58 -7.30 17.47
CA PHE A 172 -1.34 -8.58 18.14
C PHE A 172 -1.55 -9.78 17.21
N VAL A 173 -2.62 -9.79 16.41
CA VAL A 173 -2.90 -10.87 15.45
C VAL A 173 -1.81 -10.94 14.38
N LYS A 174 -1.42 -9.79 13.82
CA LYS A 174 -0.37 -9.71 12.79
C LYS A 174 0.99 -10.20 13.31
N ASN A 175 1.36 -9.83 14.54
CA ASN A 175 2.64 -10.24 15.13
C ASN A 175 2.68 -11.71 15.56
N ARG A 176 1.53 -12.37 15.75
CA ARG A 176 1.48 -13.83 16.04
C ARG A 176 1.55 -14.70 14.79
N GLY A 177 1.32 -14.13 13.60
CA GLY A 177 1.33 -14.85 12.33
C GLY A 177 2.60 -14.66 11.48
N ALA A 178 3.59 -13.92 11.99
CA ALA A 178 4.93 -13.77 11.41
C ALA A 178 5.93 -14.61 12.19
#